data_AF-A0A942N0H9-F1
#
_entry.id   AF-A0A942N0H9-F1
#
_cell.length_a   1.000
_cell.length_b   1.000
_cell.length_c   1.000
_cell.angle_alpha   90.00
_cell.angle_beta   90.00
_cell.angle_gamma   90.00
#
_symmetry.space_group_name_H-M   'P 1'
#
loop_
_entity.id
_entity.type
_entity.pdbx_description
1 polymer ?
#
loop_
_entity_poly.entity_id
_entity_poly.type
_entity_poly.pdbx_seq_one_letter_code
_entity_poly.pdbx_strand_id
1 'polypeptide(L)'
;MKKLLVSLLFAFFILAGCGEENSVISPLTDNSTGKLVLKIDKHNAPASVVFVEATLSRSGFEPIYAELNLLSDTTANISLNEIPEGQWNLVVDAKNQSGVVEFTGETDVNVLANTVIDVNLTLYPIPGSTGGIQLLVSWGGSGGGSEQPIFLIIDEDVLDNDLQFNNTGGGIIPGGPQFFTDWDVNDDIASETQRSVLRYFQSNIGRTITIKSGKTGDEGWFAPNCIPAKWINSYANNDNNCLTGSEQQLAIKNYVGLNGTSAIPSQQRLDKIPDVRPLRALGLNRLIGRVVYAVVYDSDLSINYDLGTPLGVNGNLQGETLGVVAFQVNEVRTLNNFSSSTLPEVQITILDAASYSNSNFMLLSAPVPASSSVPNDRIAPGSPDGYYSLGN
;
A
#
# COMPACT_ATOMS: atom_id res chain seq x y z
N MET A 1 79.29 49.37 -6.05
CA MET A 1 80.36 48.44 -5.64
C MET A 1 79.75 47.38 -4.73
N LYS A 2 79.89 46.09 -5.10
CA LYS A 2 79.66 44.85 -4.30
C LYS A 2 78.21 44.61 -3.80
N LYS A 3 77.60 43.43 -3.68
CA LYS A 3 77.76 41.98 -4.01
C LYS A 3 76.44 41.37 -3.42
N LEU A 4 75.55 40.71 -4.17
CA LEU A 4 75.41 39.24 -4.41
C LEU A 4 75.26 38.34 -3.14
N LEU A 5 74.32 37.37 -3.21
CA LEU A 5 73.97 36.24 -2.28
C LEU A 5 73.04 36.61 -1.09
N VAL A 6 71.92 35.95 -0.74
CA VAL A 6 71.47 34.53 -0.65
C VAL A 6 69.90 34.56 -0.62
N SER A 7 69.09 33.99 -1.52
CA SER A 7 68.74 32.58 -1.86
C SER A 7 68.12 31.73 -0.74
N LEU A 8 66.83 31.39 -0.91
CA LEU A 8 66.09 30.25 -0.33
C LEU A 8 66.06 30.11 1.20
N LEU A 9 64.92 30.47 1.82
CA LEU A 9 64.42 29.71 2.98
C LEU A 9 62.89 29.80 3.09
N PHE A 10 62.27 28.64 2.88
CA PHE A 10 61.01 28.20 3.50
C PHE A 10 59.68 28.84 3.06
N ALA A 11 59.23 28.39 1.88
CA ALA A 11 57.84 28.02 1.69
C ALA A 11 57.56 26.71 2.44
N PHE A 12 56.90 26.76 3.60
CA PHE A 12 56.22 25.62 4.24
C PHE A 12 55.32 26.11 5.38
N PHE A 13 54.17 26.69 5.05
CA PHE A 13 53.03 26.75 5.98
C PHE A 13 52.00 25.74 5.48
N ILE A 14 52.27 24.46 5.78
CA ILE A 14 51.29 23.39 5.62
C ILE A 14 50.41 23.37 6.86
N LEU A 15 49.12 23.41 6.56
CA LEU A 15 47.95 23.09 7.36
C LEU A 15 48.21 21.96 8.37
N ALA A 16 48.25 22.29 9.65
CA ALA A 16 48.05 21.33 10.73
C ALA A 16 46.54 21.22 10.98
N GLY A 17 45.86 20.38 10.19
CA GLY A 17 44.56 19.84 10.54
C GLY A 17 44.78 18.63 11.45
N CYS A 18 44.38 18.73 12.72
CA CYS A 18 44.21 17.55 13.56
C CYS A 18 42.89 16.88 13.16
N GLY A 19 42.96 15.93 12.23
CA GLY A 19 41.98 14.86 12.15
C GLY A 19 42.53 13.65 12.91
N GLU A 20 42.10 13.45 14.15
CA GLU A 20 42.29 12.17 14.81
C GLU A 20 41.33 11.17 14.14
N GLU A 21 41.81 10.45 13.12
CA GLU A 21 41.19 9.17 12.77
C GLU A 21 41.65 8.14 13.80
N ASN A 22 40.90 8.03 14.89
CA ASN A 22 40.96 6.87 15.78
C ASN A 22 40.35 5.66 15.05
N SER A 23 41.04 5.15 14.03
CA SER A 23 40.72 3.83 13.48
C SER A 23 41.12 2.80 14.54
N VAL A 24 40.15 2.18 15.19
CA VAL A 24 40.38 1.07 16.11
C VAL A 24 40.97 -0.10 15.32
N ILE A 25 42.28 -0.28 15.38
CA ILE A 25 42.96 -1.44 14.77
C ILE A 25 42.70 -2.62 15.69
N SER A 26 41.71 -3.45 15.34
CA SER A 26 41.41 -4.65 16.13
C SER A 26 42.58 -5.64 16.04
N PRO A 27 43.15 -6.12 17.16
CA PRO A 27 44.33 -6.98 17.15
C PRO A 27 44.06 -8.32 16.47
N LEU A 28 45.05 -8.84 15.74
CA LEU A 28 44.97 -10.09 14.96
C LEU A 28 45.37 -11.35 15.76
N THR A 29 45.59 -11.24 17.08
CA THR A 29 46.13 -12.34 17.90
C THR A 29 45.27 -12.62 19.14
N ASP A 30 44.90 -13.90 19.29
CA ASP A 30 43.91 -14.49 20.20
C ASP A 30 44.42 -14.81 21.61
N ASN A 31 44.40 -13.87 22.55
CA ASN A 31 44.63 -14.25 23.96
C ASN A 31 43.56 -13.77 24.94
N SER A 32 42.61 -12.96 24.49
CA SER A 32 41.53 -12.45 25.32
C SER A 32 40.18 -12.59 24.60
N THR A 33 39.24 -13.23 25.29
CA THR A 33 37.89 -13.45 24.79
C THR A 33 36.86 -12.68 25.63
N GLY A 34 35.77 -12.26 24.99
CA GLY A 34 34.60 -11.67 25.62
C GLY A 34 33.36 -12.56 25.49
N LYS A 35 32.23 -12.03 25.96
CA LYS A 35 30.92 -12.67 25.86
C LYS A 35 29.88 -11.67 25.34
N LEU A 36 29.04 -12.12 24.42
CA LEU A 36 27.88 -11.37 23.94
C LEU A 36 26.60 -12.02 24.46
N VAL A 37 25.67 -11.21 24.96
CA VAL A 37 24.31 -11.68 25.31
C VAL A 37 23.29 -10.85 24.55
N LEU A 38 22.46 -11.53 23.76
CA LEU A 38 21.32 -10.92 23.07
C LEU A 38 20.06 -11.19 23.89
N LYS A 39 19.36 -10.13 24.27
CA LYS A 39 18.08 -10.23 24.99
C LYS A 39 16.96 -9.94 24.00
N ILE A 40 15.98 -10.84 23.92
CA ILE A 40 14.86 -10.75 22.99
C ILE A 40 13.60 -10.43 23.79
N ASP A 41 12.87 -9.40 23.35
CA ASP A 41 11.56 -9.11 23.89
C ASP A 41 10.50 -10.04 23.30
N LYS A 42 10.29 -11.19 23.96
CA LYS A 42 9.32 -12.20 23.54
C LYS A 42 7.88 -11.68 23.54
N HIS A 43 7.55 -10.65 24.32
CA HIS A 43 6.19 -10.11 24.36
C HIS A 43 5.85 -9.35 23.08
N ASN A 44 6.83 -8.67 22.51
CA ASN A 44 6.69 -7.86 21.31
C ASN A 44 7.12 -8.59 20.02
N ALA A 45 7.60 -9.84 20.12
CA ALA A 45 7.93 -10.65 18.96
C ALA A 45 6.66 -11.00 18.15
N PRO A 46 6.65 -10.82 16.82
CA PRO A 46 5.51 -11.21 15.97
C PRO A 46 5.20 -12.71 16.12
N ALA A 47 3.90 -13.05 16.10
CA ALA A 47 3.45 -14.43 16.34
C ALA A 47 3.92 -15.46 15.29
N SER A 48 4.36 -14.99 14.11
CA SER A 48 4.90 -15.83 13.04
C SER A 48 6.36 -16.25 13.27
N VAL A 49 7.10 -15.54 14.13
CA VAL A 49 8.52 -15.81 14.42
C VAL A 49 8.64 -16.99 15.39
N VAL A 50 9.41 -17.99 14.98
CA VAL A 50 9.67 -19.22 15.76
C VAL A 50 11.14 -19.33 16.14
N PHE A 51 12.06 -18.98 15.24
CA PHE A 51 13.50 -19.06 15.47
C PHE A 51 14.12 -17.68 15.40
N VAL A 52 15.17 -17.45 16.18
CA VAL A 52 16.05 -16.28 16.06
C VAL A 52 17.48 -16.79 15.97
N GLU A 53 18.16 -16.45 14.88
CA GLU A 53 19.54 -16.81 14.60
C GLU A 53 20.41 -15.56 14.67
N ALA A 54 21.53 -15.65 15.36
CA ALA A 54 22.53 -14.60 15.45
C ALA A 54 23.85 -15.08 14.82
N THR A 55 24.41 -14.27 13.93
CA THR A 55 25.68 -14.51 13.25
C THR A 55 26.64 -13.37 13.54
N LEU A 56 27.81 -13.69 14.10
CA LEU A 56 28.94 -12.77 14.25
C LEU A 56 29.99 -13.05 13.18
N SER A 57 30.40 -12.00 12.47
CA SER A 57 31.43 -12.10 11.44
C SER A 57 32.51 -11.04 11.62
N ARG A 58 33.76 -11.42 11.32
CA ARG A 58 34.93 -10.53 11.31
C ARG A 58 35.95 -11.07 10.32
N SER A 59 36.55 -10.18 9.53
CA SER A 59 37.57 -10.57 8.55
C SER A 59 38.74 -11.28 9.22
N GLY A 60 39.13 -12.45 8.68
CA GLY A 60 40.21 -13.28 9.22
C GLY A 60 39.78 -14.27 10.31
N PHE A 61 38.49 -14.33 10.67
CA PHE A 61 37.93 -15.26 11.64
C PHE A 61 36.78 -16.07 11.04
N GLU A 62 36.57 -17.29 11.55
CA GLU A 62 35.38 -18.07 11.23
C GLU A 62 34.12 -17.43 11.87
N PRO A 63 32.98 -17.38 11.15
CA PRO A 63 31.75 -16.86 11.72
C PRO A 63 31.26 -17.67 12.93
N ILE A 64 30.69 -16.98 13.92
CA ILE A 64 30.13 -17.60 15.13
C ILE A 64 28.61 -17.53 15.05
N TYR A 65 27.94 -18.66 15.28
CA TYR A 65 26.49 -18.79 15.18
C TYR A 65 25.86 -19.13 16.52
N ALA A 66 24.67 -18.62 16.77
CA ALA A 66 23.80 -19.10 17.84
C ALA A 66 22.33 -18.96 17.45
N GLU A 67 21.49 -19.89 17.92
CA GLU A 67 20.06 -19.94 17.61
C GLU A 67 19.24 -20.01 18.90
N LEU A 68 18.06 -19.42 18.87
CA LEU A 68 17.02 -19.53 19.88
C LEU A 68 15.71 -19.94 19.24
N ASN A 69 15.02 -20.92 19.81
CA ASN A 69 13.65 -21.25 19.47
C ASN A 69 12.69 -20.60 20.48
N LEU A 70 11.96 -19.58 20.03
CA LEU A 70 11.03 -18.82 20.87
C LEU A 70 9.87 -19.65 21.41
N LEU A 71 9.56 -20.82 20.83
CA LEU A 71 8.47 -21.67 21.31
C LEU A 71 8.93 -22.65 22.40
N SER A 72 10.10 -23.26 22.24
CA SER A 72 10.60 -24.27 23.18
C SER A 72 11.49 -23.70 24.28
N ASP A 73 12.19 -22.59 24.04
CA ASP A 73 13.15 -22.06 24.99
C ASP A 73 12.47 -21.23 26.07
N THR A 74 12.86 -21.52 27.31
CA THR A 74 12.31 -20.88 28.52
C THR A 74 12.94 -19.52 28.79
N THR A 75 14.08 -19.22 28.17
CA THR A 75 14.78 -17.95 28.26
C THR A 75 14.78 -17.24 26.93
N ALA A 76 14.45 -15.96 26.88
CA ALA A 76 14.52 -15.16 25.65
C ALA A 76 15.93 -14.57 25.41
N ASN A 77 16.98 -15.37 25.64
CA ASN A 77 18.37 -14.90 25.59
C ASN A 77 19.23 -15.82 24.73
N ILE A 78 20.07 -15.24 23.86
CA ILE A 78 21.13 -15.94 23.14
C ILE A 78 22.47 -15.55 23.78
N SER A 79 23.36 -16.52 24.03
CA SER A 79 24.70 -16.26 24.55
C SER A 79 25.77 -16.81 23.62
N LEU A 80 26.67 -15.93 23.16
CA LEU A 80 27.85 -16.28 22.39
C LEU A 80 29.07 -16.06 23.29
N ASN A 81 29.85 -17.12 23.53
CA ASN A 81 31.00 -17.10 24.44
C ASN A 81 32.30 -17.22 23.66
N GLU A 82 33.41 -16.92 24.34
CA GLU A 82 34.77 -17.12 23.81
C GLU A 82 35.05 -16.32 22.52
N ILE A 83 34.44 -15.14 22.39
CA ILE A 83 34.59 -14.30 21.19
C ILE A 83 35.89 -13.49 21.30
N PRO A 84 36.85 -13.61 20.37
CA PRO A 84 38.06 -12.79 20.37
C PRO A 84 37.76 -11.29 20.43
N GLU A 85 38.55 -10.54 21.20
CA GLU A 85 38.39 -9.09 21.31
C GLU A 85 38.53 -8.38 19.96
N GLY A 86 37.74 -7.33 19.74
CA GLY A 86 37.74 -6.53 18.52
C GLY A 86 36.34 -6.14 18.03
N GLN A 87 36.30 -5.46 16.90
CA GLN A 87 35.05 -5.09 16.24
C GLN A 87 34.52 -6.27 15.39
N TRP A 88 33.28 -6.64 15.63
CA TRP A 88 32.56 -7.70 14.92
C TRP A 88 31.29 -7.12 14.29
N ASN A 89 30.90 -7.64 13.14
CA ASN A 89 29.61 -7.37 12.55
C ASN A 89 28.62 -8.45 13.04
N LEU A 90 27.52 -8.02 13.63
CA LEU A 90 26.44 -8.88 14.14
C LEU A 90 25.22 -8.76 13.22
N VAL A 91 24.75 -9.88 12.70
CA VAL A 91 23.47 -10.02 12.01
C VAL A 91 22.54 -10.89 12.85
N VAL A 92 21.29 -10.48 13.01
CA VAL A 92 20.25 -11.26 13.71
C VAL A 92 19.03 -11.43 12.80
N ASP A 93 18.68 -12.68 12.54
CA ASP A 93 17.58 -13.09 11.67
C ASP A 93 16.48 -13.77 12.48
N ALA A 94 15.25 -13.28 12.37
CA ALA A 94 14.06 -13.88 12.95
C ALA A 94 13.30 -14.66 11.87
N LYS A 95 13.13 -15.97 12.07
CA LYS A 95 12.59 -16.91 11.09
C LYS A 95 11.26 -17.53 11.55
N ASN A 96 10.39 -17.87 10.60
CA ASN A 96 9.18 -18.63 10.89
C ASN A 96 9.44 -20.14 11.02
N GLN A 97 8.38 -20.93 11.25
CA GLN A 97 8.48 -22.38 11.43
C GLN A 97 9.08 -23.11 10.21
N SER A 98 8.97 -22.54 9.01
CA SER A 98 9.54 -23.09 7.78
C SER A 98 11.00 -22.69 7.56
N GLY A 99 11.61 -21.95 8.50
CA GLY A 99 12.99 -21.48 8.40
C GLY A 99 13.18 -20.27 7.48
N VAL A 100 12.10 -19.60 7.06
CA VAL A 100 12.18 -18.39 6.24
C VAL A 100 12.42 -17.19 7.14
N VAL A 101 13.45 -16.38 6.83
CA VAL A 101 13.74 -15.14 7.57
C VAL A 101 12.67 -14.11 7.29
N GLU A 102 11.93 -13.69 8.31
CA GLU A 102 10.87 -12.69 8.22
C GLU A 102 11.36 -11.28 8.60
N PHE A 103 12.28 -11.19 9.58
CA PHE A 103 12.86 -9.93 10.03
C PHE A 103 14.38 -10.08 10.18
N THR A 104 15.11 -9.00 9.91
CA THR A 104 16.57 -8.96 10.07
C THR A 104 17.00 -7.65 10.72
N GLY A 105 18.14 -7.68 11.41
CA GLY A 105 18.81 -6.50 11.93
C GLY A 105 20.31 -6.72 11.92
N GLU A 106 21.06 -5.64 11.72
CA GLU A 106 22.51 -5.65 11.61
C GLU A 106 23.12 -4.50 12.43
N THR A 107 24.21 -4.78 13.15
CA THR A 107 24.98 -3.75 13.88
C THR A 107 26.42 -4.20 14.09
N ASP A 108 27.33 -3.25 14.22
CA ASP A 108 28.69 -3.54 14.67
C ASP A 108 28.75 -3.57 16.20
N VAL A 109 29.55 -4.50 16.75
CA VAL A 109 29.75 -4.70 18.18
C VAL A 109 31.24 -4.74 18.51
N ASN A 110 31.65 -3.99 19.54
CA ASN A 110 33.02 -4.00 20.05
C ASN A 110 33.12 -4.97 21.23
N VAL A 111 33.73 -6.13 20.99
CA VAL A 111 33.94 -7.15 22.01
C VAL A 111 35.19 -6.81 22.81
N LEU A 112 35.03 -6.68 24.12
CA LEU A 112 36.12 -6.42 25.07
C LEU A 112 36.41 -7.67 25.90
N ALA A 113 37.70 -7.89 26.20
CA ALA A 113 38.17 -8.96 27.05
C ALA A 113 37.40 -9.03 28.38
N ASN A 114 36.99 -10.23 28.79
CA ASN A 114 36.35 -10.50 30.09
C ASN A 114 35.11 -9.63 30.40
N THR A 115 34.49 -9.06 29.37
CA THR A 115 33.33 -8.16 29.52
C THR A 115 32.12 -8.78 28.84
N VAL A 116 30.94 -8.58 29.44
CA VAL A 116 29.66 -8.90 28.80
C VAL A 116 29.17 -7.65 28.08
N ILE A 117 28.98 -7.75 26.77
CA ILE A 117 28.41 -6.68 25.96
C ILE A 117 26.90 -6.94 25.80
N ASP A 118 26.09 -5.97 26.23
CA ASP A 118 24.65 -5.95 25.96
C ASP A 118 24.40 -5.23 24.63
N VAL A 119 23.68 -5.88 23.72
CA VAL A 119 23.32 -5.31 22.41
C VAL A 119 21.81 -5.09 22.37
N ASN A 120 21.41 -3.86 22.05
CA ASN A 120 20.03 -3.52 21.72
C ASN A 120 19.93 -3.38 20.20
N LEU A 121 19.23 -4.31 19.56
CA LEU A 121 19.05 -4.35 18.12
C LEU A 121 17.56 -4.41 17.79
N THR A 122 17.10 -3.53 16.92
CA THR A 122 15.74 -3.58 16.36
C THR A 122 15.76 -4.34 15.05
N LEU A 123 14.93 -5.39 14.94
CA LEU A 123 14.78 -6.12 13.69
C LEU A 123 13.70 -5.47 12.83
N TYR A 124 13.99 -5.31 11.55
CA TYR A 124 13.07 -4.78 10.56
C TYR A 124 12.58 -5.91 9.65
N PRO A 125 11.31 -5.87 9.20
CA PRO A 125 10.81 -6.87 8.26
C PRO A 125 11.67 -6.87 7.00
N ILE A 126 12.07 -8.04 6.52
CA ILE A 126 12.76 -8.13 5.23
C ILE A 126 11.73 -7.82 4.14
N PRO A 127 12.01 -6.86 3.24
CA PRO A 127 11.19 -6.63 2.06
C PRO A 127 11.04 -7.90 1.24
N GLY A 128 9.83 -8.48 1.24
CA GLY A 128 9.51 -9.70 0.49
C GLY A 128 9.60 -11.02 1.26
N SER A 129 9.99 -11.04 2.54
CA SER A 129 10.00 -12.29 3.33
C SER A 129 8.63 -12.84 3.70
N THR A 130 7.61 -11.99 3.69
CA THR A 130 6.20 -12.37 3.64
C THR A 130 5.50 -11.59 2.54
N GLY A 131 6.09 -11.62 1.33
CA GLY A 131 5.35 -11.36 0.11
C GLY A 131 4.40 -12.54 -0.15
N GLY A 132 3.14 -12.41 0.27
CA GLY A 132 2.10 -13.27 -0.27
C GLY A 132 2.07 -13.07 -1.78
N ILE A 133 2.46 -14.09 -2.55
CA ILE A 133 2.14 -14.13 -3.97
C ILE A 133 0.61 -14.26 -4.05
N GLN A 134 -0.07 -13.17 -4.38
CA GLN A 134 -1.42 -13.28 -4.93
C GLN A 134 -1.29 -13.69 -6.39
N LEU A 135 -1.17 -14.99 -6.62
CA LEU A 135 -1.36 -15.58 -7.94
C LEU A 135 -2.86 -15.53 -8.25
N LEU A 136 -3.29 -14.49 -8.96
CA LEU A 136 -4.58 -14.53 -9.65
C LEU A 136 -4.39 -15.37 -10.92
N VAL A 137 -4.48 -16.69 -10.77
CA VAL A 137 -4.54 -17.60 -11.92
C VAL A 137 -5.98 -17.58 -12.42
N SER A 138 -6.25 -16.74 -13.42
CA SER A 138 -7.44 -16.86 -14.25
C SER A 138 -7.20 -17.96 -15.27
N TRP A 139 -7.82 -19.11 -15.05
CA TRP A 139 -8.03 -20.08 -16.12
C TRP A 139 -8.99 -19.44 -17.13
N GLY A 140 -8.72 -19.58 -18.43
CA GLY A 140 -9.69 -19.29 -19.48
C GLY A 140 -10.88 -20.22 -19.36
N GLY A 141 -11.74 -19.96 -18.37
CA GLY A 141 -12.94 -20.72 -18.07
C GLY A 141 -14.11 -20.10 -18.80
N SER A 142 -14.40 -20.62 -19.98
CA SER A 142 -15.77 -20.63 -20.51
C SER A 142 -16.64 -21.47 -19.57
N GLY A 143 -17.09 -20.89 -18.45
CA GLY A 143 -17.89 -21.56 -17.43
C GLY A 143 -18.59 -20.55 -16.53
N GLY A 144 -19.91 -20.43 -16.67
CA GLY A 144 -20.75 -19.44 -16.00
C GLY A 144 -20.94 -19.67 -14.51
N GLY A 145 -19.89 -19.44 -13.71
CA GLY A 145 -20.02 -19.00 -12.33
C GLY A 145 -19.77 -17.50 -12.31
N SER A 146 -20.75 -16.70 -11.86
CA SER A 146 -20.57 -15.25 -11.79
C SER A 146 -19.41 -14.91 -10.86
N GLU A 147 -18.33 -14.32 -11.40
CA GLU A 147 -17.30 -13.72 -10.57
C GLU A 147 -17.95 -12.70 -9.63
N GLN A 148 -17.64 -12.77 -8.34
CA GLN A 148 -18.14 -11.81 -7.37
C GLN A 148 -17.53 -10.43 -7.67
N PRO A 149 -18.34 -9.41 -7.96
CA PRO A 149 -17.84 -8.07 -8.27
C PRO A 149 -17.18 -7.44 -7.04
N ILE A 150 -16.13 -6.68 -7.28
CA ILE A 150 -15.55 -5.78 -6.28
C ILE A 150 -16.48 -4.58 -6.15
N PHE A 151 -16.90 -4.27 -4.93
CA PHE A 151 -17.64 -3.04 -4.65
C PHE A 151 -16.67 -1.86 -4.53
N LEU A 152 -16.88 -0.83 -5.35
CA LEU A 152 -16.14 0.44 -5.30
C LEU A 152 -17.11 1.63 -5.23
N ILE A 153 -16.54 2.78 -4.92
CA ILE A 153 -17.19 4.09 -5.06
C ILE A 153 -16.36 4.89 -6.07
N ILE A 154 -17.04 5.59 -6.96
CA ILE A 154 -16.41 6.42 -8.00
C ILE A 154 -16.82 7.88 -7.78
N ASP A 155 -15.83 8.75 -7.80
CA ASP A 155 -15.97 10.20 -7.79
C ASP A 155 -16.37 10.72 -9.18
N GLU A 156 -16.90 11.93 -9.20
CA GLU A 156 -17.18 12.73 -10.39
C GLU A 156 -15.93 12.81 -11.29
N ASP A 157 -14.71 12.88 -10.74
CA ASP A 157 -13.42 12.98 -11.43
C ASP A 157 -13.08 11.79 -12.40
N VAL A 158 -13.96 10.79 -12.49
CA VAL A 158 -13.88 9.64 -13.42
C VAL A 158 -15.00 9.63 -14.46
N LEU A 159 -16.25 9.80 -14.01
CA LEU A 159 -17.47 9.56 -14.77
C LEU A 159 -18.47 10.68 -14.52
N ASP A 160 -18.18 11.83 -15.11
CA ASP A 160 -19.03 13.02 -15.07
C ASP A 160 -19.05 13.69 -16.44
N ASN A 161 -19.97 14.64 -16.65
CA ASN A 161 -20.01 15.44 -17.85
C ASN A 161 -18.69 16.19 -18.08
N ASP A 162 -18.38 16.47 -19.34
CA ASP A 162 -17.10 17.07 -19.76
C ASP A 162 -15.84 16.27 -19.37
N LEU A 163 -15.98 15.06 -18.80
CA LEU A 163 -14.84 14.18 -18.58
C LEU A 163 -14.48 13.38 -19.82
N GLN A 164 -13.18 13.37 -20.04
CA GLN A 164 -12.57 12.79 -21.20
C GLN A 164 -12.46 11.27 -21.09
N PHE A 165 -12.85 10.58 -22.16
CA PHE A 165 -12.62 9.15 -22.31
C PHE A 165 -12.22 8.79 -23.74
N ASN A 166 -11.80 7.54 -23.96
CA ASN A 166 -11.55 6.98 -25.28
C ASN A 166 -12.53 5.83 -25.56
N ASN A 167 -13.45 6.04 -26.49
CA ASN A 167 -14.52 5.10 -26.81
C ASN A 167 -14.09 3.87 -27.65
N THR A 168 -12.80 3.78 -28.01
CA THR A 168 -12.20 2.64 -28.74
C THR A 168 -11.36 1.75 -27.83
N GLY A 169 -11.15 2.13 -26.57
CA GLY A 169 -10.24 1.47 -25.64
C GLY A 169 -8.75 1.80 -25.84
N GLY A 170 -8.42 2.67 -26.81
CA GLY A 170 -7.08 3.23 -26.95
C GLY A 170 -6.72 4.19 -25.81
N GLY A 171 -5.47 4.64 -25.77
CA GLY A 171 -5.01 5.60 -24.75
C GLY A 171 -5.71 6.96 -24.84
N ILE A 172 -5.76 7.64 -23.69
CA ILE A 172 -6.27 8.99 -23.52
C ILE A 172 -5.18 9.98 -23.96
N ILE A 173 -5.54 10.90 -24.85
CA ILE A 173 -4.65 11.94 -25.38
C ILE A 173 -5.13 13.33 -24.94
N PRO A 174 -4.25 14.31 -24.66
CA PRO A 174 -4.70 15.65 -24.26
C PRO A 174 -5.71 16.25 -25.26
N GLY A 175 -6.85 16.76 -24.76
CA GLY A 175 -7.90 17.38 -25.58
C GLY A 175 -9.01 16.43 -26.08
N GLY A 176 -8.97 15.14 -25.72
CA GLY A 176 -10.06 14.21 -26.06
C GLY A 176 -10.05 13.69 -27.48
N PRO A 177 -10.62 12.49 -27.68
CA PRO A 177 -11.50 12.32 -28.82
C PRO A 177 -12.98 12.37 -28.39
N GLN A 178 -13.33 12.09 -27.12
CA GLN A 178 -14.69 12.13 -26.61
C GLN A 178 -14.77 12.66 -25.17
N PHE A 179 -15.96 13.17 -24.83
CA PHE A 179 -16.36 13.65 -23.51
C PHE A 179 -17.75 13.09 -23.19
N PHE A 180 -18.02 12.75 -21.94
CA PHE A 180 -19.37 12.40 -21.53
C PHE A 180 -20.27 13.64 -21.50
N THR A 181 -21.55 13.45 -21.82
CA THR A 181 -22.58 14.49 -21.68
C THR A 181 -23.37 14.30 -20.40
N ASP A 182 -24.08 15.33 -19.93
CA ASP A 182 -25.01 15.27 -18.79
C ASP A 182 -25.95 14.06 -18.91
N TRP A 183 -26.44 13.80 -20.13
CA TRP A 183 -27.32 12.68 -20.41
C TRP A 183 -26.62 11.32 -20.30
N ASP A 184 -25.36 11.22 -20.71
CA ASP A 184 -24.59 9.96 -20.65
C ASP A 184 -24.40 9.46 -19.22
N VAL A 185 -24.25 10.41 -18.28
CA VAL A 185 -23.93 10.15 -16.87
C VAL A 185 -25.10 10.37 -15.92
N ASN A 186 -26.32 10.59 -16.43
CA ASN A 186 -27.53 10.80 -15.61
C ASN A 186 -27.53 12.06 -14.73
N ASP A 187 -26.74 13.07 -15.08
CA ASP A 187 -26.68 14.34 -14.33
C ASP A 187 -28.07 15.01 -14.24
N ASP A 188 -28.88 14.96 -15.31
CA ASP A 188 -30.26 15.48 -15.33
C ASP A 188 -31.23 14.81 -14.33
N ILE A 189 -30.86 13.66 -13.76
CA ILE A 189 -31.64 12.91 -12.76
C ILE A 189 -30.81 12.55 -11.53
N ALA A 190 -29.70 13.26 -11.29
CA ALA A 190 -28.90 13.10 -10.08
C ALA A 190 -29.77 13.29 -8.83
N SER A 191 -29.50 12.49 -7.81
CA SER A 191 -30.09 12.68 -6.48
C SER A 191 -29.35 11.85 -5.44
N GLU A 192 -29.60 12.15 -4.17
CA GLU A 192 -29.10 11.39 -3.00
C GLU A 192 -29.40 9.88 -3.04
N THR A 193 -30.40 9.44 -3.82
CA THR A 193 -30.86 8.05 -3.87
C THR A 193 -30.89 7.45 -5.28
N GLN A 194 -30.32 8.15 -6.27
CA GLN A 194 -30.23 7.66 -7.64
C GLN A 194 -29.29 6.45 -7.72
N ARG A 195 -29.80 5.31 -8.22
CA ARG A 195 -29.02 4.07 -8.40
C ARG A 195 -29.32 3.37 -9.73
N SER A 196 -29.94 4.09 -10.66
CA SER A 196 -30.11 3.61 -12.04
C SER A 196 -28.75 3.48 -12.70
N VAL A 197 -28.63 2.57 -13.66
CA VAL A 197 -27.39 2.43 -14.43
C VAL A 197 -27.13 3.71 -15.23
N LEU A 198 -25.89 4.16 -15.33
CA LEU A 198 -25.54 5.29 -16.20
C LEU A 198 -25.96 4.99 -17.65
N ARG A 199 -26.63 5.93 -18.33
CA ARG A 199 -27.20 5.70 -19.66
C ARG A 199 -26.16 5.29 -20.70
N TYR A 200 -24.95 5.85 -20.63
CA TYR A 200 -23.85 5.43 -21.51
C TYR A 200 -23.48 3.95 -21.29
N PHE A 201 -23.35 3.53 -20.03
CA PHE A 201 -23.01 2.15 -19.68
C PHE A 201 -24.11 1.18 -20.09
N GLN A 202 -25.38 1.54 -19.84
CA GLN A 202 -26.53 0.74 -20.25
C GLN A 202 -26.59 0.55 -21.78
N SER A 203 -26.25 1.58 -22.55
CA SER A 203 -26.32 1.56 -24.02
C SER A 203 -25.09 0.94 -24.71
N ASN A 204 -24.01 0.70 -23.97
CA ASN A 204 -22.72 0.25 -24.51
C ASN A 204 -22.18 -1.02 -23.82
N ILE A 205 -23.06 -1.91 -23.35
CA ILE A 205 -22.66 -3.21 -22.78
C ILE A 205 -21.77 -3.98 -23.77
N GLY A 206 -20.66 -4.54 -23.29
CA GLY A 206 -19.65 -5.24 -24.06
C GLY A 206 -18.62 -4.34 -24.73
N ARG A 207 -18.79 -3.02 -24.68
CA ARG A 207 -17.83 -2.06 -25.26
C ARG A 207 -16.62 -1.89 -24.34
N THR A 208 -15.43 -1.87 -24.95
CA THR A 208 -14.20 -1.47 -24.27
C THR A 208 -13.97 0.02 -24.43
N ILE A 209 -13.76 0.72 -23.31
CA ILE A 209 -13.41 2.14 -23.27
C ILE A 209 -12.19 2.35 -22.36
N THR A 210 -11.57 3.53 -22.42
CA THR A 210 -10.53 3.94 -21.48
C THR A 210 -10.92 5.25 -20.82
N ILE A 211 -10.87 5.27 -19.49
CA ILE A 211 -11.27 6.40 -18.63
C ILE A 211 -10.10 6.84 -17.74
N LYS A 212 -10.14 8.08 -17.27
CA LYS A 212 -9.17 8.60 -16.30
C LYS A 212 -9.45 8.01 -14.91
N SER A 213 -8.54 8.19 -13.96
CA SER A 213 -8.73 7.79 -12.56
C SER A 213 -8.54 8.92 -11.55
N GLY A 214 -8.58 10.17 -12.03
CA GLY A 214 -8.35 11.37 -11.22
C GLY A 214 -6.86 11.73 -11.09
N LYS A 215 -6.52 12.37 -9.97
CA LYS A 215 -5.18 12.86 -9.65
C LYS A 215 -4.84 12.51 -8.20
N THR A 216 -3.57 12.49 -7.86
CA THR A 216 -3.16 12.35 -6.45
C THR A 216 -3.70 13.54 -5.63
N GLY A 217 -4.48 13.25 -4.60
CA GLY A 217 -5.20 14.21 -3.75
C GLY A 217 -6.58 14.61 -4.26
N ASP A 218 -7.02 14.01 -5.36
CA ASP A 218 -8.25 14.25 -6.11
C ASP A 218 -8.58 12.92 -6.82
N GLU A 219 -8.61 11.84 -6.04
CA GLU A 219 -8.66 10.48 -6.58
C GLU A 219 -10.07 10.12 -7.00
N GLY A 220 -10.25 9.62 -8.22
CA GLY A 220 -11.59 9.31 -8.70
C GLY A 220 -12.16 7.96 -8.24
N TRP A 221 -11.36 7.11 -7.59
CA TRP A 221 -11.71 5.71 -7.30
C TRP A 221 -11.46 5.41 -5.82
N PHE A 222 -12.47 4.90 -5.13
CA PHE A 222 -12.37 4.57 -3.71
C PHE A 222 -12.79 3.13 -3.42
N ALA A 223 -12.01 2.46 -2.58
CA ALA A 223 -12.32 1.14 -2.06
C ALA A 223 -12.67 1.23 -0.57
N PRO A 224 -13.92 0.93 -0.19
CA PRO A 224 -14.27 0.67 1.20
C PRO A 224 -13.60 -0.63 1.67
N ASN A 225 -12.77 -0.54 2.70
CA ASN A 225 -12.21 -1.71 3.38
C ASN A 225 -12.99 -2.06 4.66
N CYS A 226 -13.91 -1.18 5.08
CA CYS A 226 -14.88 -1.40 6.15
C CYS A 226 -16.28 -0.98 5.66
N ILE A 227 -17.27 -1.84 5.87
CA ILE A 227 -18.68 -1.50 5.64
C ILE A 227 -19.33 -1.29 7.00
N PRO A 228 -19.72 -0.06 7.36
CA PRO A 228 -20.17 0.25 8.71
C PRO A 228 -21.61 -0.22 8.95
N ALA A 229 -21.89 -0.64 10.18
CA ALA A 229 -23.21 -1.11 10.61
C ALA A 229 -24.34 -0.09 10.36
N LYS A 230 -24.03 1.22 10.45
CA LYS A 230 -24.99 2.30 10.20
C LYS A 230 -25.57 2.32 8.78
N TRP A 231 -25.04 1.56 7.81
CA TRP A 231 -25.68 1.37 6.50
C TRP A 231 -26.93 0.47 6.55
N ILE A 232 -27.20 -0.15 7.69
CA ILE A 232 -28.45 -0.88 7.95
C ILE A 232 -29.28 -0.06 8.95
N ASN A 233 -30.54 0.20 8.59
CA ASN A 233 -31.44 1.08 9.35
C ASN A 233 -31.70 0.63 10.79
N SER A 234 -31.58 -0.66 11.11
CA SER A 234 -31.75 -1.19 12.47
C SER A 234 -30.62 -0.82 13.42
N TYR A 235 -29.46 -0.38 12.92
CA TYR A 235 -28.34 0.10 13.73
C TYR A 235 -28.42 1.62 13.94
N ALA A 236 -27.74 2.09 14.98
CA ALA A 236 -27.60 3.51 15.25
C ALA A 236 -26.96 4.24 14.06
N ASN A 237 -27.34 5.50 13.84
CA ASN A 237 -26.86 6.29 12.69
C ASN A 237 -25.37 6.68 12.79
N ASN A 238 -24.73 6.45 13.94
CA ASN A 238 -23.31 6.69 14.19
C ASN A 238 -22.50 5.40 14.40
N ASP A 239 -23.07 4.23 14.11
CA ASP A 239 -22.40 2.94 14.32
C ASP A 239 -21.41 2.62 13.18
N ASN A 240 -20.13 2.80 13.47
CA ASN A 240 -19.02 2.56 12.55
C ASN A 240 -18.39 1.16 12.67
N ASN A 241 -19.02 0.22 13.38
CA ASN A 241 -18.50 -1.14 13.45
C ASN A 241 -18.50 -1.80 12.07
N CYS A 242 -17.38 -2.39 11.67
CA CYS A 242 -17.24 -3.06 10.39
C CYS A 242 -18.05 -4.37 10.38
N LEU A 243 -19.05 -4.43 9.52
CA LEU A 243 -19.85 -5.62 9.29
C LEU A 243 -19.05 -6.69 8.53
N THR A 244 -19.42 -7.94 8.75
CA THR A 244 -18.91 -9.12 8.01
C THR A 244 -20.07 -10.02 7.58
N GLY A 245 -19.79 -11.02 6.74
CA GLY A 245 -20.77 -12.05 6.37
C GLY A 245 -22.04 -11.48 5.72
N SER A 246 -23.20 -12.01 6.11
CA SER A 246 -24.50 -11.63 5.51
C SER A 246 -24.90 -10.19 5.78
N GLU A 247 -24.53 -9.63 6.93
CA GLU A 247 -24.86 -8.24 7.27
C GLU A 247 -24.06 -7.26 6.40
N GLN A 248 -22.77 -7.54 6.15
CA GLN A 248 -21.98 -6.77 5.20
C GLN A 248 -22.61 -6.77 3.80
N GLN A 249 -23.05 -7.94 3.33
CA GLN A 249 -23.69 -8.07 2.02
C GLN A 249 -25.03 -7.32 1.96
N LEU A 250 -25.82 -7.36 3.02
CA LEU A 250 -27.06 -6.57 3.15
C LEU A 250 -26.76 -5.07 3.08
N ALA A 251 -25.77 -4.60 3.83
CA ALA A 251 -25.36 -3.20 3.85
C ALA A 251 -24.88 -2.69 2.48
N ILE A 252 -24.05 -3.47 1.77
CA ILE A 252 -23.60 -3.12 0.42
C ILE A 252 -24.81 -3.09 -0.54
N LYS A 253 -25.68 -4.11 -0.52
CA LYS A 253 -26.88 -4.16 -1.38
C LYS A 253 -27.87 -3.02 -1.12
N ASN A 254 -28.00 -2.58 0.13
CA ASN A 254 -28.73 -1.36 0.49
C ASN A 254 -28.08 -0.14 -0.16
N TYR A 255 -26.77 0.03 0.04
CA TYR A 255 -26.03 1.19 -0.46
C TYR A 255 -26.03 1.31 -1.98
N VAL A 256 -25.90 0.20 -2.71
CA VAL A 256 -25.94 0.18 -4.19
C VAL A 256 -27.37 0.19 -4.76
N GLY A 257 -28.41 0.21 -3.91
CA GLY A 257 -29.81 0.30 -4.32
C GLY A 257 -30.48 -1.02 -4.76
N LEU A 258 -29.82 -2.17 -4.59
CA LEU A 258 -30.36 -3.48 -4.99
C LEU A 258 -31.53 -3.95 -4.12
N ASN A 259 -31.67 -3.40 -2.90
CA ASN A 259 -32.83 -3.63 -2.04
C ASN A 259 -33.89 -2.51 -2.14
N GLY A 260 -33.81 -1.68 -3.19
CA GLY A 260 -34.72 -0.58 -3.46
C GLY A 260 -34.32 0.74 -2.79
N THR A 261 -34.85 1.83 -3.33
CA THR A 261 -34.50 3.21 -2.96
C THR A 261 -34.68 3.51 -1.46
N SER A 262 -35.70 2.94 -0.81
CA SER A 262 -35.95 3.14 0.62
C SER A 262 -34.94 2.46 1.54
N ALA A 263 -34.14 1.53 1.01
CA ALA A 263 -33.09 0.84 1.77
C ALA A 263 -31.75 1.59 1.73
N ILE A 264 -31.57 2.53 0.79
CA ILE A 264 -30.35 3.32 0.67
C ILE A 264 -30.12 4.09 1.98
N PRO A 265 -28.91 4.05 2.57
CA PRO A 265 -28.64 4.79 3.80
C PRO A 265 -28.92 6.27 3.62
N SER A 266 -29.62 6.87 4.58
CA SER A 266 -29.85 8.32 4.56
C SER A 266 -28.53 9.08 4.70
N GLN A 267 -28.49 10.33 4.22
CA GLN A 267 -27.29 11.18 4.24
C GLN A 267 -26.59 11.25 5.60
N GLN A 268 -27.34 11.30 6.70
CA GLN A 268 -26.77 11.34 8.07
C GLN A 268 -25.96 10.08 8.43
N ARG A 269 -26.16 8.96 7.73
CA ARG A 269 -25.43 7.69 7.89
C ARG A 269 -24.23 7.59 6.95
N LEU A 270 -24.03 8.58 6.08
CA LEU A 270 -22.99 8.62 5.06
C LEU A 270 -21.81 9.54 5.41
N ASP A 271 -21.86 10.24 6.55
CA ASP A 271 -20.70 10.97 7.09
C ASP A 271 -19.76 10.05 7.89
N LYS A 272 -18.44 10.32 7.88
CA LYS A 272 -17.40 9.57 8.63
C LYS A 272 -17.48 8.08 8.41
N ILE A 273 -17.47 7.65 7.15
CA ILE A 273 -17.38 6.25 6.77
C ILE A 273 -15.94 5.77 6.97
N PRO A 274 -15.69 4.78 7.84
CA PRO A 274 -14.34 4.31 8.12
C PRO A 274 -13.73 3.61 6.90
N ASP A 275 -12.40 3.70 6.78
CA ASP A 275 -11.60 2.93 5.82
C ASP A 275 -12.06 3.04 4.35
N VAL A 276 -12.44 4.25 3.92
CA VAL A 276 -12.66 4.59 2.50
C VAL A 276 -11.33 5.02 1.89
N ARG A 277 -10.69 4.11 1.14
CA ARG A 277 -9.30 4.29 0.70
C ARG A 277 -9.25 4.70 -0.78
N PRO A 278 -8.59 5.81 -1.14
CA PRO A 278 -8.39 6.17 -2.54
C PRO A 278 -7.49 5.17 -3.25
N LEU A 279 -7.82 4.86 -4.50
CA LEU A 279 -7.06 3.96 -5.36
C LEU A 279 -6.14 4.75 -6.27
N ARG A 280 -4.84 4.63 -5.98
CA ARG A 280 -3.74 5.09 -6.82
C ARG A 280 -3.22 3.93 -7.67
N ALA A 281 -2.09 4.09 -8.37
CA ALA A 281 -1.61 3.13 -9.36
C ALA A 281 -1.50 1.69 -8.85
N LEU A 282 -0.97 1.45 -7.64
CA LEU A 282 -0.91 0.12 -7.05
C LEU A 282 -2.30 -0.47 -6.76
N GLY A 283 -3.23 0.36 -6.26
CA GLY A 283 -4.61 -0.04 -5.97
C GLY A 283 -5.38 -0.38 -7.25
N LEU A 284 -5.30 0.50 -8.25
CA LEU A 284 -5.91 0.30 -9.57
C LEU A 284 -5.37 -0.96 -10.25
N ASN A 285 -4.06 -1.21 -10.18
CA ASN A 285 -3.45 -2.39 -10.79
C ASN A 285 -3.96 -3.71 -10.19
N ARG A 286 -4.42 -3.73 -8.92
CA ARG A 286 -5.05 -4.91 -8.30
C ARG A 286 -6.45 -5.22 -8.85
N LEU A 287 -7.03 -4.30 -9.63
CA LEU A 287 -8.32 -4.51 -10.29
C LEU A 287 -8.19 -5.21 -11.64
N ILE A 288 -6.99 -5.32 -12.23
CA ILE A 288 -6.82 -5.95 -13.55
C ILE A 288 -7.39 -7.38 -13.55
N GLY A 289 -8.24 -7.65 -14.53
CA GLY A 289 -8.97 -8.90 -14.70
C GLY A 289 -10.22 -9.04 -13.84
N ARG A 290 -10.49 -8.09 -12.92
CA ARG A 290 -11.62 -8.15 -11.99
C ARG A 290 -12.84 -7.41 -12.50
N VAL A 291 -14.01 -7.90 -12.12
CA VAL A 291 -15.27 -7.19 -12.25
C VAL A 291 -15.43 -6.19 -11.10
N VAL A 292 -15.86 -4.98 -11.42
CA VAL A 292 -16.23 -3.91 -10.50
C VAL A 292 -17.72 -3.61 -10.63
N TYR A 293 -18.37 -3.33 -9.50
CA TYR A 293 -19.68 -2.70 -9.42
C TYR A 293 -19.56 -1.48 -8.52
N ALA A 294 -19.90 -0.30 -9.03
CA ALA A 294 -19.66 0.95 -8.32
C ALA A 294 -20.89 1.87 -8.28
N VAL A 295 -20.97 2.67 -7.22
CA VAL A 295 -21.83 3.86 -7.14
C VAL A 295 -20.99 5.05 -7.61
N VAL A 296 -21.58 5.88 -8.47
CA VAL A 296 -20.92 7.06 -9.05
C VAL A 296 -21.52 8.31 -8.41
N TYR A 297 -20.66 9.16 -7.84
CA TYR A 297 -21.01 10.43 -7.23
C TYR A 297 -21.04 11.56 -8.27
N ASP A 298 -21.85 12.57 -7.97
CA ASP A 298 -22.03 13.78 -8.79
C ASP A 298 -21.14 14.94 -8.30
N SER A 299 -20.46 14.78 -7.18
CA SER A 299 -19.63 15.82 -6.57
C SER A 299 -18.54 15.23 -5.70
N ASP A 300 -17.48 16.01 -5.51
CA ASP A 300 -16.24 15.61 -4.84
C ASP A 300 -16.49 14.89 -3.51
N LEU A 301 -15.93 13.69 -3.40
CA LEU A 301 -15.85 12.97 -2.14
C LEU A 301 -14.76 13.54 -1.23
N SER A 302 -15.15 13.89 0.00
CA SER A 302 -14.21 14.39 0.99
C SER A 302 -13.57 13.25 1.79
N ILE A 303 -12.24 13.14 1.72
CA ILE A 303 -11.46 12.14 2.46
C ILE A 303 -10.59 12.77 3.55
N ASN A 304 -10.69 12.23 4.77
CA ASN A 304 -9.84 12.55 5.90
C ASN A 304 -8.82 11.44 6.15
N TYR A 305 -7.60 11.81 6.53
CA TYR A 305 -6.47 10.90 6.72
C TYR A 305 -6.14 10.72 8.22
N ASP A 306 -7.13 10.28 9.00
CA ASP A 306 -7.07 10.21 10.47
C ASP A 306 -6.46 8.89 10.97
N LEU A 307 -5.23 8.59 10.53
CA LEU A 307 -4.54 7.30 10.76
C LEU A 307 -4.34 6.91 12.23
N GLY A 308 -4.49 7.86 13.16
CA GLY A 308 -4.44 7.62 14.61
C GLY A 308 -5.79 7.30 15.26
N THR A 309 -6.86 7.22 14.48
CA THR A 309 -8.23 7.00 14.97
C THR A 309 -8.79 5.67 14.49
N PRO A 310 -9.82 5.12 15.16
CA PRO A 310 -10.51 3.92 14.68
C PRO A 310 -11.17 4.08 13.29
N LEU A 311 -11.29 5.30 12.76
CA LEU A 311 -11.85 5.55 11.43
C LEU A 311 -10.82 5.34 10.31
N GLY A 312 -9.52 5.45 10.62
CA GLY A 312 -8.45 5.42 9.63
C GLY A 312 -8.63 6.50 8.56
N VAL A 313 -8.36 6.13 7.31
CA VAL A 313 -8.69 6.96 6.14
C VAL A 313 -10.21 6.90 5.94
N ASN A 314 -10.91 7.99 6.22
CA ASN A 314 -12.37 8.00 6.29
C ASN A 314 -12.98 9.00 5.33
N GLY A 315 -14.15 8.66 4.79
CA GLY A 315 -14.84 9.45 3.77
C GLY A 315 -16.15 10.06 4.26
N ASN A 316 -16.47 11.25 3.75
CA ASN A 316 -17.83 11.72 3.70
C ASN A 316 -18.44 11.30 2.35
N LEU A 317 -19.40 10.37 2.41
CA LEU A 317 -20.11 9.85 1.26
C LEU A 317 -21.51 10.48 1.11
N GLN A 318 -21.71 11.64 1.71
CA GLN A 318 -22.93 12.43 1.50
C GLN A 318 -22.89 13.12 0.13
N GLY A 319 -24.07 13.40 -0.41
CA GLY A 319 -24.22 14.07 -1.69
C GLY A 319 -25.13 13.31 -2.66
N GLU A 320 -25.29 13.92 -3.82
CA GLU A 320 -26.01 13.34 -4.94
C GLU A 320 -25.13 12.31 -5.65
N THR A 321 -25.81 11.39 -6.32
CA THR A 321 -25.18 10.31 -7.07
C THR A 321 -25.77 10.31 -8.47
N LEU A 322 -24.93 9.98 -9.43
CA LEU A 322 -25.27 9.83 -10.84
C LEU A 322 -25.90 8.45 -11.11
N GLY A 323 -25.48 7.43 -10.36
CA GLY A 323 -26.08 6.10 -10.44
C GLY A 323 -25.10 4.99 -10.15
N VAL A 324 -25.20 3.90 -10.90
CA VAL A 324 -24.32 2.73 -10.77
C VAL A 324 -23.75 2.28 -12.10
N VAL A 325 -22.60 1.61 -12.04
CA VAL A 325 -21.93 1.01 -13.20
C VAL A 325 -21.39 -0.37 -12.86
N ALA A 326 -21.29 -1.23 -13.87
CA ALA A 326 -20.57 -2.50 -13.79
C ALA A 326 -19.62 -2.64 -14.98
N PHE A 327 -18.39 -3.07 -14.73
CA PHE A 327 -17.38 -3.25 -15.77
C PHE A 327 -16.28 -4.22 -15.33
N GLN A 328 -15.57 -4.80 -16.29
CA GLN A 328 -14.31 -5.51 -16.05
C GLN A 328 -13.14 -4.57 -16.32
N VAL A 329 -12.14 -4.56 -15.43
CA VAL A 329 -10.89 -3.81 -15.68
C VAL A 329 -9.96 -4.69 -16.52
N ASN A 330 -9.59 -4.22 -17.71
CA ASN A 330 -8.72 -4.95 -18.63
C ASN A 330 -7.25 -4.61 -18.39
N GLU A 331 -6.96 -3.32 -18.21
CA GLU A 331 -5.59 -2.80 -18.16
C GLU A 331 -5.54 -1.48 -17.39
N VAL A 332 -4.40 -1.21 -16.75
CA VAL A 332 -4.08 0.07 -16.10
C VAL A 332 -2.76 0.55 -16.69
N ARG A 333 -2.73 1.76 -17.25
CA ARG A 333 -1.54 2.32 -17.93
C ARG A 333 -1.19 3.68 -17.36
N THR A 334 0.11 3.94 -17.17
CA THR A 334 0.58 5.28 -16.78
C THR A 334 0.09 6.31 -17.80
N LEU A 335 -0.58 7.36 -17.30
CA LEU A 335 -1.10 8.42 -18.14
C LEU A 335 -0.06 9.55 -18.30
N ASN A 336 0.72 9.45 -19.36
CA ASN A 336 1.79 10.40 -19.67
C ASN A 336 1.31 11.63 -20.44
N ASN A 337 2.09 12.72 -20.38
CA ASN A 337 1.79 14.02 -21.02
C ASN A 337 0.63 14.80 -20.38
N PHE A 338 0.25 14.45 -19.16
CA PHE A 338 -0.68 15.19 -18.30
C PHE A 338 0.07 15.78 -17.09
N SER A 339 -0.66 16.28 -16.09
CA SER A 339 -0.05 16.90 -14.91
C SER A 339 0.84 15.90 -14.16
N SER A 340 1.77 16.42 -13.35
CA SER A 340 2.62 15.57 -12.51
C SER A 340 1.88 14.84 -11.38
N SER A 341 0.60 15.14 -11.17
CA SER A 341 -0.29 14.47 -10.21
C SER A 341 -1.27 13.51 -10.87
N THR A 342 -1.34 13.47 -12.21
CA THR A 342 -2.31 12.64 -12.93
C THR A 342 -2.09 11.16 -12.63
N LEU A 343 -3.16 10.45 -12.26
CA LEU A 343 -3.15 9.02 -12.02
C LEU A 343 -3.29 8.22 -13.34
N PRO A 344 -3.01 6.90 -13.32
CA PRO A 344 -3.12 6.05 -14.49
C PRO A 344 -4.49 6.13 -15.21
N GLU A 345 -4.50 5.86 -16.51
CA GLU A 345 -5.74 5.56 -17.21
C GLU A 345 -6.14 4.09 -17.01
N VAL A 346 -7.43 3.81 -17.05
CA VAL A 346 -8.00 2.48 -16.84
C VAL A 346 -8.79 2.08 -18.06
N GLN A 347 -8.39 0.99 -18.73
CA GLN A 347 -9.17 0.38 -19.78
C GLN A 347 -10.17 -0.59 -19.16
N ILE A 348 -11.45 -0.42 -19.49
CA ILE A 348 -12.55 -1.21 -18.96
C ILE A 348 -13.40 -1.79 -20.08
N THR A 349 -14.02 -2.95 -19.84
CA THR A 349 -15.11 -3.50 -20.65
C THR A 349 -16.41 -3.33 -19.88
N ILE A 350 -17.36 -2.59 -20.46
CA ILE A 350 -18.66 -2.32 -19.84
C ILE A 350 -19.45 -3.63 -19.75
N LEU A 351 -20.05 -3.88 -18.59
CA LEU A 351 -20.87 -5.06 -18.33
C LEU A 351 -22.31 -4.66 -18.01
N ASP A 352 -23.22 -5.61 -18.14
CA ASP A 352 -24.60 -5.43 -17.70
C ASP A 352 -24.68 -5.46 -16.16
N ALA A 353 -24.98 -4.32 -15.55
CA ALA A 353 -25.15 -4.21 -14.10
C ALA A 353 -26.27 -5.14 -13.57
N ALA A 354 -27.31 -5.41 -14.35
CA ALA A 354 -28.42 -6.27 -13.92
C ALA A 354 -27.97 -7.73 -13.67
N SER A 355 -26.90 -8.16 -14.35
CA SER A 355 -26.28 -9.48 -14.16
C SER A 355 -25.69 -9.68 -12.76
N TYR A 356 -25.51 -8.62 -11.97
CA TYR A 356 -24.94 -8.65 -10.61
C TYR A 356 -25.95 -8.39 -9.50
N SER A 357 -27.24 -8.26 -9.83
CA SER A 357 -28.32 -7.97 -8.87
C SER A 357 -28.43 -8.96 -7.71
N ASN A 358 -28.03 -10.22 -7.92
CA ASN A 358 -28.05 -11.28 -6.91
C ASN A 358 -26.67 -11.64 -6.35
N SER A 359 -25.61 -11.01 -6.86
CA SER A 359 -24.23 -11.34 -6.48
C SER A 359 -23.93 -10.92 -5.04
N ASN A 360 -22.93 -11.60 -4.46
CA ASN A 360 -22.23 -11.08 -3.30
C ASN A 360 -21.05 -10.23 -3.78
N PHE A 361 -20.70 -9.22 -3.00
CA PHE A 361 -19.64 -8.28 -3.30
C PHE A 361 -18.39 -8.60 -2.50
N MET A 362 -17.24 -8.39 -3.12
CA MET A 362 -15.94 -8.41 -2.47
C MET A 362 -15.50 -6.99 -2.15
N LEU A 363 -14.79 -6.82 -1.03
CA LEU A 363 -14.02 -5.61 -0.76
C LEU A 363 -12.60 -5.79 -1.31
N LEU A 364 -12.06 -4.74 -1.91
CA LEU A 364 -10.65 -4.71 -2.31
C LEU A 364 -9.80 -4.41 -1.07
N SER A 365 -8.77 -5.19 -0.80
CA SER A 365 -7.75 -4.79 0.18
C SER A 365 -6.87 -3.69 -0.43
N ALA A 366 -7.33 -2.44 -0.36
CA ALA A 366 -6.60 -1.29 -0.90
C ALA A 366 -5.43 -0.85 0.00
N PRO A 367 -4.30 -0.38 -0.59
CA PRO A 367 -3.21 0.25 0.16
C PRO A 367 -3.70 1.42 1.02
N VAL A 368 -3.05 1.65 2.16
CA VAL A 368 -3.36 2.79 3.04
C VAL A 368 -2.43 3.95 2.68
N PRO A 369 -2.94 5.06 2.13
CA PRO A 369 -2.15 6.26 1.93
C PRO A 369 -1.81 6.93 3.26
N ALA A 370 -0.64 7.57 3.34
CA ALA A 370 -0.24 8.36 4.50
C ALA A 370 -0.93 9.73 4.53
N SER A 371 -1.26 10.28 3.36
CA SER A 371 -1.97 11.56 3.20
C SER A 371 -2.61 11.65 1.80
N SER A 372 -3.29 12.77 1.53
CA SER A 372 -3.80 13.11 0.20
C SER A 372 -2.73 13.19 -0.88
N SER A 373 -1.45 13.32 -0.52
CA SER A 373 -0.35 13.40 -1.49
C SER A 373 0.69 12.29 -1.36
N VAL A 374 0.62 11.47 -0.31
CA VAL A 374 1.66 10.48 0.00
C VAL A 374 1.03 9.10 0.16
N PRO A 375 1.52 8.07 -0.57
CA PRO A 375 2.54 8.14 -1.62
C PRO A 375 2.00 8.78 -2.93
N ASN A 376 2.85 9.48 -3.68
CA ASN A 376 2.51 9.92 -5.05
C ASN A 376 2.58 8.76 -6.05
N ASP A 377 1.72 7.76 -5.84
CA ASP A 377 1.68 6.46 -6.51
C ASP A 377 0.97 6.56 -7.87
N ARG A 378 1.61 7.19 -8.84
CA ARG A 378 0.99 7.49 -10.14
C ARG A 378 1.47 6.62 -11.31
N ILE A 379 2.48 5.78 -11.09
CA ILE A 379 3.11 4.98 -12.14
C ILE A 379 2.57 3.55 -12.07
N ALA A 380 1.94 3.08 -13.15
CA ALA A 380 1.45 1.71 -13.22
C ALA A 380 2.63 0.71 -13.25
N PRO A 381 2.52 -0.46 -12.59
CA PRO A 381 3.50 -1.54 -12.73
C PRO A 381 3.75 -1.89 -14.20
N GLY A 382 5.03 -2.03 -14.59
CA GLY A 382 5.42 -2.30 -15.98
C GLY A 382 5.57 -1.05 -16.88
N SER A 383 5.38 0.16 -16.32
CA SER A 383 5.63 1.40 -17.04
C SER A 383 7.10 1.55 -17.46
N PRO A 384 7.40 2.02 -18.69
CA PRO A 384 8.77 2.29 -19.14
C PRO A 384 9.44 3.44 -18.35
N ASP A 385 8.65 4.28 -17.69
CA ASP A 385 9.13 5.39 -16.86
C ASP A 385 9.64 4.96 -15.46
N GLY A 386 9.61 3.65 -15.16
CA GLY A 386 10.07 3.08 -13.89
C GLY A 386 8.97 3.07 -12.82
N TYR A 387 8.69 1.89 -12.27
CA TYR A 387 7.71 1.72 -11.19
C TYR A 387 8.36 2.06 -9.84
N TYR A 388 7.80 3.05 -9.13
CA TYR A 388 8.06 3.19 -7.69
C TYR A 388 7.24 2.12 -6.99
N SER A 389 7.81 0.92 -6.79
CA SER A 389 7.28 0.08 -5.72
C SER A 389 7.38 0.91 -4.45
N LEU A 390 6.32 0.96 -3.65
CA LEU A 390 6.37 1.51 -2.31
C LEU A 390 7.53 0.80 -1.59
N GLY A 391 8.69 1.44 -1.60
CA GLY A 391 9.92 0.91 -1.04
C GLY A 391 9.82 1.06 0.46
N ASN A 392 9.95 -0.08 1.12
CA ASN A 392 10.57 -0.35 2.43
C ASN A 392 10.41 0.72 3.51
#